data_AF-A0A142WQV8-F1
#
_entry.id   AF-A0A142WQV8-F1
#
_cell.length_a   1.000
_cell.length_b   1.000
_cell.length_c   1.000
_cell.angle_alpha   90.00
_cell.angle_beta   90.00
_cell.angle_gamma   90.00
#
_symmetry.space_group_name_H-M   'P 1'
#
loop_
_entity.id
_entity.type
_entity.pdbx_description
1 polymer ?
#
loop_
_entity_poly.entity_id
_entity_poly.type
_entity_poly.pdbx_seq_one_letter_code
_entity_poly.pdbx_strand_id
1 'polypeptide(L)'
;MIDQQCEIPQRSVYESARFEAWKHKWIESEKARHDCGCSALYEWNRHYWIKFVRHCLFEHMSGVTFYREFGPVYFRLMDFIPRHDPCCFDFVIKQFTQERWDNLCFVTKSAQYGFTFDRLKPVLEKLPVNETRLPPPHWE
;
A
#
# COMPACT_ATOMS: atom_id res chain seq x y z
N MET A 1 1.10 -11.36 -36.04
CA MET A 1 0.55 -11.11 -34.70
C MET A 1 1.74 -10.73 -33.84
N ILE A 2 1.86 -9.44 -33.49
CA ILE A 2 2.94 -8.98 -32.61
C ILE A 2 2.43 -9.27 -31.20
N ASP A 3 3.07 -10.21 -30.51
CA ASP A 3 2.92 -10.34 -29.06
C ASP A 3 3.40 -9.02 -28.44
N GLN A 4 2.45 -8.15 -28.09
CA GLN A 4 2.72 -7.04 -27.18
C GLN A 4 3.06 -7.67 -25.82
N GLN A 5 4.34 -7.94 -25.59
CA GLN A 5 4.87 -8.08 -24.25
C GLN A 5 4.59 -6.76 -23.54
N CYS A 6 3.58 -6.75 -22.68
CA CYS A 6 3.25 -5.62 -21.83
C CYS A 6 4.41 -5.48 -20.82
N GLU A 7 5.36 -4.57 -21.08
CA GLU A 7 6.46 -4.32 -20.16
C GLU A 7 5.90 -3.89 -18.79
N ILE A 8 6.28 -4.63 -17.75
CA ILE A 8 5.86 -4.34 -16.38
C ILE A 8 6.52 -3.02 -15.96
N PRO A 9 5.75 -1.96 -15.60
CA PRO A 9 6.33 -0.70 -15.20
C PRO A 9 7.23 -0.86 -13.96
N GLN A 10 8.43 -0.27 -14.00
CA GLN A 10 9.33 -0.20 -12.85
C GLN A 10 9.32 1.20 -12.23
N ARG A 11 9.11 1.29 -10.92
CA ARG A 11 9.00 2.57 -10.19
C ARG A 11 9.72 2.54 -8.85
N SER A 12 10.01 3.71 -8.30
CA SER A 12 10.37 3.87 -6.89
C SER A 12 9.13 4.31 -6.09
N VAL A 13 8.93 3.72 -4.92
CA VAL A 13 7.91 4.17 -3.95
C VAL A 13 8.20 5.61 -3.55
N TYR A 14 9.46 5.95 -3.31
CA TYR A 14 9.85 7.29 -2.87
C TYR A 14 9.66 8.34 -3.96
N GLU A 15 10.06 8.07 -5.21
CA GLU A 15 9.84 9.00 -6.33
C GLU A 15 8.33 9.22 -6.57
N SER A 16 7.55 8.14 -6.55
CA SER A 16 6.09 8.20 -6.72
C SER A 16 5.43 8.97 -5.57
N ALA A 17 5.89 8.76 -4.34
CA ALA A 17 5.39 9.47 -3.16
C ALA A 17 5.72 10.97 -3.19
N ARG A 18 6.93 11.34 -3.63
CA ARG A 18 7.30 12.75 -3.81
C ARG A 18 6.34 13.43 -4.76
N PHE A 19 6.03 12.81 -5.90
CA PHE A 19 5.07 13.36 -6.86
C PHE A 19 3.67 13.58 -6.25
N GLU A 20 3.12 12.57 -5.55
CA GLU A 20 1.81 12.69 -4.90
C GLU A 20 1.79 13.71 -3.76
N ALA A 21 2.88 13.83 -2.99
CA ALA A 21 3.01 14.83 -1.94
C ALA A 21 3.10 16.26 -2.50
N TRP A 22 3.86 16.47 -3.58
CA TRP A 22 3.91 17.76 -4.28
C TRP A 22 2.57 18.15 -4.88
N LYS A 23 1.85 17.18 -5.47
CA LYS A 23 0.48 17.37 -5.95
C LYS A 23 -0.46 17.75 -4.80
N HIS A 24 -0.36 17.08 -3.65
CA HIS A 24 -1.12 17.46 -2.46
C HIS A 24 -0.79 18.88 -2.00
N LYS A 25 0.49 19.26 -1.88
CA LYS A 25 0.91 20.62 -1.55
C LYS A 25 0.30 21.65 -2.50
N TRP A 26 0.34 21.38 -3.80
CA TRP A 26 -0.26 22.26 -4.81
C TRP A 26 -1.77 22.42 -4.57
N ILE A 27 -2.51 21.33 -4.39
CA ILE A 27 -3.95 21.35 -4.09
C ILE A 27 -4.26 22.16 -2.82
N GLU A 28 -3.49 21.97 -1.75
CA GLU A 28 -3.72 22.70 -0.50
C GLU A 28 -3.37 24.19 -0.63
N SER A 29 -2.34 24.53 -1.41
CA SER A 29 -1.97 25.92 -1.67
C SER A 29 -3.05 26.65 -2.49
N GLU A 30 -3.64 25.98 -3.48
CA GLU A 30 -4.76 26.51 -4.25
C GLU A 30 -5.98 26.79 -3.36
N LYS A 31 -6.31 25.86 -2.44
CA LYS A 31 -7.41 26.04 -1.47
C LYS A 31 -7.15 27.20 -0.52
N ALA A 32 -5.92 27.33 -0.04
CA ALA A 32 -5.51 28.37 0.90
C ALA A 32 -5.30 29.74 0.23
N ARG A 33 -5.20 29.77 -1.11
CA ARG A 33 -4.85 30.95 -1.92
C ARG A 33 -3.47 31.55 -1.58
N HIS A 34 -2.57 30.75 -1.02
CA HIS A 34 -1.16 31.07 -0.78
C HIS A 34 -0.33 29.79 -0.73
N ASP A 35 1.00 29.89 -0.85
CA ASP A 35 1.86 28.72 -0.69
C ASP A 35 1.78 28.20 0.75
N CYS A 36 1.41 26.93 0.91
CA CYS A 36 1.41 26.25 2.21
C CYS A 36 2.83 25.85 2.65
N GLY A 37 3.81 25.88 1.75
CA GLY A 37 5.20 25.54 2.07
C GLY A 37 5.37 24.06 2.45
N CYS A 38 6.36 23.78 3.29
CA CYS A 38 6.69 22.41 3.68
C CYS A 38 5.67 21.78 4.64
N SER A 39 4.83 22.57 5.31
CA SER A 39 3.84 22.03 6.27
C SER A 39 2.87 21.06 5.59
N ALA A 40 2.42 21.36 4.37
CA ALA A 40 1.56 20.47 3.59
C ALA A 40 2.22 19.12 3.26
N LEU A 41 3.54 19.11 3.04
CA LEU A 41 4.30 17.87 2.80
C LEU A 41 4.42 17.02 4.07
N TYR A 42 4.60 17.66 5.24
CA TYR A 42 4.59 16.97 6.53
C TYR A 42 3.21 16.43 6.88
N GLU A 43 2.14 17.18 6.59
CA GLU A 43 0.77 16.70 6.73
C GLU A 43 0.50 15.51 5.82
N TRP A 44 1.00 15.54 4.59
CA TRP A 44 0.87 14.42 3.66
C TRP A 44 1.51 13.15 4.22
N ASN A 45 2.74 13.26 4.75
CA ASN A 45 3.42 12.13 5.40
C ASN A 45 2.57 11.57 6.56
N ARG A 46 2.03 12.44 7.41
CA ARG A 46 1.25 12.04 8.58
C ARG A 46 -0.04 11.31 8.20
N HIS A 47 -0.73 11.77 7.15
CA HIS A 47 -2.07 11.28 6.83
C HIS A 47 -2.08 10.18 5.75
N TYR A 48 -1.19 10.27 4.76
CA TYR A 48 -1.28 9.47 3.55
C TYR A 48 -0.14 8.48 3.34
N TRP A 49 1.03 8.67 3.97
CA TRP A 49 2.21 7.82 3.72
C TRP A 49 1.93 6.32 3.85
N ILE A 50 1.37 5.88 4.98
CA ILE A 50 1.09 4.46 5.23
C ILE A 50 0.12 3.90 4.19
N LYS A 51 -0.91 4.68 3.83
CA LYS A 51 -1.90 4.26 2.83
C LYS A 51 -1.26 4.14 1.45
N PHE A 52 -0.40 5.10 1.10
CA PHE A 52 0.35 5.13 -0.15
C PHE A 52 1.26 3.91 -0.28
N VAL A 53 2.12 3.65 0.72
CA VAL A 53 3.03 2.49 0.72
C VAL A 53 2.26 1.17 0.57
N ARG A 54 1.15 1.01 1.29
CA ARG A 54 0.35 -0.22 1.20
C ARG A 54 -0.34 -0.39 -0.14
N HIS A 55 -0.72 0.70 -0.81
CA HIS A 55 -1.22 0.66 -2.17
C HIS A 55 -0.13 0.23 -3.15
N CYS A 56 1.07 0.83 -3.09
CA CYS A 56 2.21 0.41 -3.90
C CYS A 56 2.58 -1.06 -3.65
N LEU A 57 2.55 -1.49 -2.40
CA LEU A 57 2.81 -2.89 -2.05
C LEU A 57 1.75 -3.82 -2.65
N PHE A 58 0.48 -3.42 -2.62
CA PHE A 58 -0.58 -4.20 -3.25
C PHE A 58 -0.41 -4.32 -4.76
N GLU A 59 -0.07 -3.24 -5.46
CA GLU A 59 0.26 -3.27 -6.89
C GLU A 59 1.46 -4.18 -7.18
N HIS A 60 2.50 -4.11 -6.35
CA HIS A 60 3.70 -4.94 -6.44
C HIS A 60 3.38 -6.43 -6.27
N MET A 61 2.67 -6.78 -5.20
CA MET A 61 2.23 -8.16 -4.93
C MET A 61 1.28 -8.69 -6.00
N SER A 62 0.52 -7.82 -6.67
CA SER A 62 -0.39 -8.17 -7.76
C SER A 62 0.28 -8.26 -9.13
N GLY A 63 1.58 -7.92 -9.23
CA GLY A 63 2.31 -7.93 -10.49
C GLY A 63 2.05 -6.73 -11.41
N VAL A 64 1.34 -5.71 -10.94
CA VAL A 64 0.91 -4.55 -11.75
C VAL A 64 2.06 -3.56 -11.96
N THR A 65 2.87 -3.32 -10.94
CA THR A 65 4.02 -2.41 -11.01
C THR A 65 5.13 -2.92 -10.11
N PHE A 66 6.34 -2.99 -10.65
CA PHE A 66 7.51 -3.39 -9.88
C PHE A 66 8.10 -2.18 -9.15
N TYR A 67 7.79 -2.06 -7.86
CA TYR A 67 8.46 -1.12 -6.95
C TYR A 67 9.80 -1.65 -6.43
N ARG A 68 10.88 -0.89 -6.67
CA ARG A 68 12.27 -1.30 -6.35
C ARG A 68 12.50 -1.52 -4.87
N GLU A 69 11.85 -0.73 -4.00
CA GLU A 69 12.02 -0.76 -2.55
C GLU A 69 11.51 -2.05 -1.89
N PHE A 70 10.59 -2.78 -2.54
CA PHE A 70 10.11 -4.07 -2.03
C PHE A 70 10.95 -5.25 -2.56
N GLY A 71 11.73 -5.05 -3.62
CA GLY A 71 12.56 -6.08 -4.23
C GLY A 71 11.75 -7.20 -4.91
N PRO A 72 12.42 -8.19 -5.53
CA PRO A 72 11.75 -9.21 -6.33
C PRO A 72 11.00 -10.28 -5.51
N VAL A 73 11.33 -10.43 -4.23
CA VAL A 73 10.80 -11.52 -3.39
C VAL A 73 9.29 -11.39 -3.14
N TYR A 74 8.76 -10.17 -3.15
CA TYR A 74 7.33 -9.91 -2.93
C TYR A 74 6.56 -9.66 -4.24
N PHE A 75 7.23 -9.69 -5.39
CA PHE A 75 6.60 -9.43 -6.67
C PHE A 75 5.71 -10.61 -7.06
N ARG A 76 4.48 -10.33 -7.49
CA ARG A 76 3.47 -11.36 -7.83
C ARG A 76 3.14 -12.33 -6.69
N LEU A 77 3.37 -11.93 -5.45
CA LEU A 77 3.07 -12.76 -4.28
C LEU A 77 1.59 -13.21 -4.22
N MET A 78 0.67 -12.41 -4.77
CA MET A 78 -0.76 -12.73 -4.86
C MET A 78 -1.09 -14.00 -5.63
N ASP A 79 -0.18 -14.47 -6.50
CA ASP A 79 -0.34 -15.73 -7.24
C ASP A 79 -0.20 -16.95 -6.32
N PHE A 80 0.45 -16.77 -5.16
CA PHE A 80 0.73 -17.82 -4.19
C PHE A 80 -0.15 -17.73 -2.93
N ILE A 81 -1.00 -16.71 -2.83
CA ILE A 81 -1.95 -16.59 -1.70
C ILE A 81 -3.16 -17.48 -1.97
N PRO A 82 -3.53 -18.39 -1.05
CA PRO A 82 -4.68 -19.27 -1.22
C PRO A 82 -5.98 -18.48 -1.46
N ARG A 83 -6.71 -18.81 -2.54
CA ARG A 83 -8.00 -18.19 -2.91
C ARG A 83 -9.22 -19.05 -2.56
N HIS A 84 -9.06 -20.06 -1.70
CA HIS A 84 -10.14 -20.96 -1.29
C HIS A 84 -11.26 -20.25 -0.53
N ASP A 85 -10.99 -19.06 0.01
CA ASP A 85 -11.97 -18.21 0.68
C ASP A 85 -11.87 -16.76 0.16
N PRO A 86 -12.52 -16.45 -0.99
CA PRO A 86 -12.46 -15.13 -1.61
C PRO A 86 -12.95 -14.01 -0.67
N CYS A 87 -13.99 -14.28 0.13
CA CYS A 87 -14.52 -13.31 1.08
C CYS A 87 -13.49 -12.93 2.16
N CYS A 88 -12.74 -13.91 2.67
CA CYS A 88 -11.65 -13.68 3.62
C CYS A 88 -10.52 -12.88 2.97
N PHE A 89 -10.11 -13.26 1.77
CA PHE A 89 -9.08 -12.56 1.02
C PHE A 89 -9.45 -11.09 0.78
N ASP A 90 -10.63 -10.82 0.21
CA ASP A 90 -11.11 -9.47 -0.08
C ASP A 90 -11.23 -8.63 1.19
N PHE A 91 -11.69 -9.24 2.28
CA PHE A 91 -11.71 -8.58 3.60
C PHE A 91 -10.30 -8.17 4.03
N VAL A 92 -9.34 -9.10 4.05
CA VAL A 92 -7.96 -8.82 4.48
C VAL A 92 -7.33 -7.73 3.61
N ILE A 93 -7.43 -7.83 2.29
CA ILE A 93 -6.85 -6.84 1.37
C ILE A 93 -7.48 -5.47 1.57
N LYS A 94 -8.80 -5.38 1.71
CA LYS A 94 -9.49 -4.11 1.95
C LYS A 94 -9.05 -3.47 3.27
N GLN A 95 -9.06 -4.23 4.36
CA GLN A 95 -8.67 -3.71 5.68
C GLN A 95 -7.19 -3.31 5.72
N PHE A 96 -6.33 -4.09 5.07
CA PHE A 96 -4.91 -3.80 4.97
C PHE A 96 -4.66 -2.51 4.17
N THR A 97 -5.23 -2.38 2.98
CA THR A 97 -4.91 -1.24 2.07
C THR A 97 -5.67 0.04 2.43
N GLN A 98 -6.94 -0.05 2.82
CA GLN A 98 -7.80 1.12 3.02
C GLN A 98 -7.84 1.58 4.47
N GLU A 99 -8.04 0.65 5.40
CA GLU A 99 -8.20 0.95 6.84
C GLU A 99 -6.89 0.95 7.61
N ARG A 100 -5.78 0.61 6.94
CA ARG A 100 -4.42 0.58 7.51
C ARG A 100 -4.29 -0.44 8.67
N TRP A 101 -5.10 -1.49 8.67
CA TRP A 101 -5.01 -2.54 9.70
C TRP A 101 -3.66 -3.24 9.65
N ASP A 102 -2.96 -3.26 10.77
CA ASP A 102 -1.82 -4.13 11.00
C ASP A 102 -2.27 -5.47 11.61
N ASN A 103 -1.31 -6.35 11.91
CA ASN A 103 -1.60 -7.66 12.48
C ASN A 103 -2.39 -7.56 13.81
N LEU A 104 -2.10 -6.55 14.63
CA LEU A 104 -2.83 -6.34 15.89
C LEU A 104 -4.28 -5.93 15.64
N CYS A 105 -4.53 -5.07 14.64
CA CYS A 105 -5.89 -4.72 14.23
C CYS A 105 -6.67 -5.96 13.77
N PHE A 106 -6.07 -6.84 12.96
CA PHE A 106 -6.74 -8.08 12.56
C PHE A 106 -7.10 -8.96 13.75
N VAL A 107 -6.18 -9.15 14.70
CA VAL A 107 -6.43 -9.95 15.91
C VAL A 107 -7.55 -9.35 16.77
N THR A 108 -7.57 -8.03 16.93
CA THR A 108 -8.45 -7.37 17.91
C THR A 108 -9.81 -6.99 17.34
N LYS A 109 -9.93 -6.80 16.03
CA LYS A 109 -11.11 -6.21 15.40
C LYS A 109 -11.85 -7.15 14.46
N SER A 110 -11.26 -8.25 13.99
CA SER A 110 -11.91 -9.06 12.95
C SER A 110 -13.18 -9.78 13.39
N ALA A 111 -13.27 -10.12 14.68
CA ALA A 111 -14.41 -10.85 15.24
C ALA A 111 -15.74 -10.11 15.04
N GLN A 112 -15.73 -8.77 15.12
CA GLN A 112 -16.94 -7.95 14.89
C GLN A 112 -17.43 -8.00 13.43
N TYR A 113 -16.58 -8.45 12.50
CA TYR A 113 -16.91 -8.65 11.09
C TYR A 113 -17.18 -10.14 10.75
N GLY A 114 -17.26 -11.01 11.75
CA GLY A 114 -17.53 -12.45 11.55
C GLY A 114 -16.32 -13.25 11.05
N PHE A 115 -15.10 -12.72 11.18
CA PHE A 115 -13.87 -13.43 10.83
C PHE A 115 -13.09 -13.85 12.08
N THR A 116 -12.86 -15.16 12.22
CA THR A 116 -11.95 -15.71 13.23
C THR A 116 -10.50 -15.54 12.79
N PHE A 117 -9.58 -15.46 13.75
CA PHE A 117 -8.15 -15.33 13.43
C PHE A 117 -7.63 -16.54 12.63
N ASP A 118 -8.06 -17.76 12.98
CA ASP A 118 -7.67 -18.98 12.25
C ASP A 118 -8.06 -18.94 10.77
N ARG A 119 -9.19 -18.30 10.45
CA ARG A 119 -9.65 -18.11 9.07
C ARG A 119 -8.79 -17.10 8.31
N LEU A 120 -8.31 -16.05 8.99
CA LEU A 120 -7.49 -14.99 8.40
C LEU A 120 -6.01 -15.38 8.27
N LYS A 121 -5.53 -16.21 9.20
CA LYS A 121 -4.12 -16.57 9.36
C LYS A 121 -3.43 -17.00 8.05
N PRO A 122 -4.01 -17.88 7.21
CA PRO A 122 -3.35 -18.30 5.96
C PRO A 122 -3.07 -17.15 4.98
N VAL A 123 -3.92 -16.12 4.96
CA VAL A 123 -3.73 -14.93 4.12
C VAL A 123 -2.72 -13.98 4.79
N LEU A 124 -2.86 -13.74 6.09
CA LEU A 124 -1.99 -12.85 6.85
C LEU A 124 -0.53 -13.32 6.89
N GLU A 125 -0.28 -14.63 6.97
CA GLU A 125 1.08 -15.23 6.94
C GLU A 125 1.80 -15.00 5.61
N LYS A 126 1.07 -14.74 4.53
CA LYS A 126 1.63 -14.44 3.22
C LYS A 126 1.78 -12.94 2.97
N LEU A 127 1.19 -12.09 3.81
CA LEU A 127 1.31 -10.64 3.67
C LEU A 127 2.56 -10.14 4.41
N PRO A 128 3.53 -9.53 3.70
CA PRO A 128 4.77 -9.06 4.31
C PRO A 128 4.58 -7.69 5.00
N VAL A 129 3.66 -7.63 5.97
CA VAL A 129 3.20 -6.37 6.61
C VAL A 129 4.32 -5.61 7.32
N ASN A 130 5.29 -6.32 7.88
CA ASN A 130 6.36 -5.71 8.68
C ASN A 130 7.62 -5.47 7.85
N GLU A 131 7.94 -6.40 6.95
CA GLU A 131 9.14 -6.41 6.12
C GLU A 131 9.11 -5.30 5.05
N THR A 132 7.92 -4.80 4.72
CA THR A 132 7.69 -3.77 3.69
C THR A 132 7.37 -2.40 4.29
N ARG A 133 7.62 -2.21 5.59
CA ARG A 133 7.50 -0.91 6.24
C ARG A 133 8.62 0.01 5.77
N LEU A 134 8.23 1.05 5.04
CA LEU A 134 9.13 2.09 4.60
C LEU A 134 8.97 3.34 5.48
N PRO A 135 10.06 3.99 5.92
CA PRO A 135 9.97 5.28 6.59
C PRO A 135 9.53 6.37 5.58
N PRO A 136 8.76 7.37 6.02
CA PRO A 136 8.34 8.48 5.14
C PRO A 136 9.56 9.24 4.60
N PRO A 137 9.46 9.82 3.39
CA PRO A 137 10.54 10.64 2.83
C PRO A 137 10.76 11.91 3.66
N HIS A 138 12.01 12.34 3.71
CA HIS A 138 12.38 13.67 4.17
C HIS A 138 12.22 14.68 3.04
N TRP A 139 11.68 15.85 3.37
CA TRP A 139 11.50 16.97 2.45
C TRP A 139 12.67 17.93 2.67
N GLU A 140 13.59 17.99 1.71
CA GLU A 140 14.69 18.97 1.66
C GLU A 140 14.25 20.23 0.93
#